data_AF-A0A942BG57-F1
#
_entry.id   AF-A0A942BG57-F1
#
_cell.length_a   1.000
_cell.length_b   1.000
_cell.length_c   1.000
_cell.angle_alpha   90.00
_cell.angle_beta   90.00
_cell.angle_gamma   90.00
#
_symmetry.space_group_name_H-M   'P 1'
#
loop_
_entity.id
_entity.type
_entity.pdbx_description
1 polymer ?
#
loop_
_entity_poly.entity_id
_entity_poly.type
_entity_poly.pdbx_seq_one_letter_code
_entity_poly.pdbx_strand_id
1 'polypeptide(L)'
;MRRFSMTALALALGASCLAKPEFLDIFQKKYSVKDSSKLGTLSCAICHVSEEDYSLNPYGRQLKGKLAELGKENMDEGVLASVETLSATNDGSSNLDHIKKDLPPGVSTAANSAPETPPPHKSWWSQVFGKNAFHPAIVHFPIALLITGLALDFVGMVRKQKTLLYAGWYNLAAAALTALGGLASGFAALVLLKVPWKGIIYKHSLAAIFVTVLMWVMVAVRVHKHDEMKPAQRVIYYVLAAVAFVVIAWAGHVGGSFVYGD
;
A
#
# COMPACT_ATOMS: atom_id res chain seq x y z
N MET A 1 -7.59 -28.95 -35.47
CA MET A 1 -8.52 -28.28 -34.53
C MET A 1 -8.63 -29.15 -33.28
N ARG A 2 -8.00 -28.76 -32.17
CA ARG A 2 -8.15 -29.45 -30.89
C ARG A 2 -8.24 -28.38 -29.81
N ARG A 3 -9.48 -28.10 -29.42
CA ARG A 3 -9.84 -27.17 -28.35
C ARG A 3 -9.21 -27.70 -27.05
N PHE A 4 -8.21 -27.00 -26.53
CA PHE A 4 -7.81 -27.14 -25.14
C PHE A 4 -8.09 -25.82 -24.45
N SER A 5 -9.10 -25.90 -23.60
CA SER A 5 -9.68 -24.88 -22.74
C SER A 5 -8.64 -23.91 -22.19
N MET A 6 -8.70 -22.68 -22.71
CA MET A 6 -8.43 -21.47 -21.96
C MET A 6 -9.45 -21.39 -20.82
N THR A 7 -9.17 -21.95 -19.65
CA THR A 7 -9.85 -21.59 -18.40
C THR A 7 -9.15 -22.24 -17.21
N ALA A 8 -8.82 -21.42 -16.21
CA ALA A 8 -8.54 -21.82 -14.81
C ALA A 8 -7.13 -22.26 -14.37
N LEU A 9 -6.04 -21.62 -14.83
CA LEU A 9 -4.79 -21.63 -14.04
C LEU A 9 -3.91 -20.39 -14.24
N ALA A 10 -4.42 -19.22 -13.84
CA ALA A 10 -3.61 -18.06 -13.45
C ALA A 10 -4.38 -17.14 -12.48
N LEU A 11 -5.31 -17.71 -11.69
CA LEU A 11 -5.76 -17.09 -10.45
C LEU A 11 -4.81 -17.58 -9.34
N ALA A 12 -3.73 -16.85 -9.10
CA ALA A 12 -2.90 -16.89 -7.89
C ALA A 12 -1.79 -15.84 -8.06
N LEU A 13 -1.63 -14.79 -7.27
CA LEU A 13 -2.27 -14.36 -6.05
C LEU A 13 -2.39 -12.83 -6.15
N GLY A 14 -3.57 -12.32 -6.44
CA GLY A 14 -3.95 -11.03 -5.93
C GLY A 14 -4.23 -11.23 -4.45
N ALA A 15 -3.18 -11.26 -3.63
CA ALA A 15 -3.34 -11.01 -2.20
C ALA A 15 -3.78 -9.55 -2.09
N SER A 16 -5.07 -9.30 -2.28
CA SER A 16 -5.73 -8.14 -1.70
C SER A 16 -5.73 -8.37 -0.19
N CYS A 17 -4.53 -8.31 0.42
CA CYS A 17 -4.45 -7.96 1.81
C CYS A 17 -5.02 -6.55 1.87
N LEU A 18 -6.31 -6.45 2.21
CA LEU A 18 -6.82 -5.28 2.89
C LEU A 18 -6.07 -5.24 4.22
N ALA A 19 -4.80 -4.82 4.18
CA ALA A 19 -4.01 -4.54 5.35
C ALA A 19 -4.65 -3.29 5.96
N LYS A 20 -5.60 -3.51 6.88
CA LYS A 20 -5.98 -2.49 7.83
C LYS A 20 -4.70 -2.13 8.60
N PRO A 21 -4.44 -0.85 8.88
CA PRO A 21 -3.31 -0.51 9.74
C PRO A 21 -3.46 -1.26 11.07
N GLU A 22 -2.37 -1.80 11.62
CA GLU A 22 -2.38 -2.65 12.83
C GLU A 22 -3.17 -2.00 13.98
N PHE A 23 -3.06 -0.67 14.09
CA PHE A 23 -3.84 0.15 15.00
C PHE A 23 -5.36 -0.05 14.89
N LEU A 24 -5.90 -0.02 13.67
CA LEU A 24 -7.35 -0.06 13.43
C LEU A 24 -7.93 -1.39 13.89
N ASP A 25 -7.20 -2.48 13.67
CA ASP A 25 -7.59 -3.81 14.14
C ASP A 25 -7.58 -3.88 15.68
N ILE A 26 -6.54 -3.33 16.33
CA ILE A 26 -6.46 -3.26 17.79
C ILE A 26 -7.61 -2.42 18.36
N PHE A 27 -7.90 -1.27 17.75
CA PHE A 27 -8.98 -0.37 18.17
C PHE A 27 -10.35 -1.02 17.99
N GLN A 28 -10.64 -1.57 16.81
CA GLN A 28 -11.90 -2.24 16.50
C GLN A 28 -12.14 -3.45 17.42
N LYS A 29 -11.09 -4.24 17.67
CA LYS A 29 -11.16 -5.39 18.57
C LYS A 29 -11.41 -4.98 20.01
N LYS A 30 -10.63 -4.02 20.54
CA LYS A 30 -10.75 -3.57 21.93
C LYS A 30 -12.14 -3.00 22.24
N TYR A 31 -12.69 -2.21 21.32
CA TYR A 31 -13.96 -1.52 21.53
C TYR A 31 -15.17 -2.17 20.84
N SER A 32 -14.97 -3.34 20.22
CA SER A 32 -16.02 -4.08 19.48
C SER A 32 -16.74 -3.22 18.42
N VAL A 33 -15.99 -2.36 17.72
CA VAL A 33 -16.53 -1.45 16.70
C VAL A 33 -16.78 -2.23 15.42
N LYS A 34 -18.01 -2.16 14.91
CA LYS A 34 -18.41 -2.82 13.65
C LYS A 34 -17.94 -2.00 12.45
N ASP A 35 -17.49 -2.65 11.38
CA ASP A 35 -17.09 -1.96 10.14
C ASP A 35 -18.19 -1.06 9.54
N SER A 36 -19.46 -1.43 9.73
CA SER A 36 -20.62 -0.66 9.25
C SER A 36 -21.07 0.48 10.17
N SER A 37 -20.41 0.67 11.32
CA SER A 37 -20.74 1.74 12.29
C SER A 37 -20.13 3.07 11.84
N LYS A 38 -20.61 4.19 12.39
CA LYS A 38 -20.06 5.51 12.05
C LYS A 38 -18.58 5.54 12.35
N LEU A 39 -18.17 5.07 13.53
CA LEU A 39 -16.77 5.00 13.93
C LEU A 39 -15.96 4.01 13.08
N GLY A 40 -16.55 2.86 12.73
CA GLY A 40 -15.92 1.85 11.88
C GLY A 40 -15.60 2.35 10.47
N THR A 41 -16.46 3.21 9.91
CA THR A 41 -16.24 3.80 8.57
C THR A 41 -15.17 4.88 8.55
N LEU A 42 -14.76 5.44 9.69
CA LEU A 42 -13.80 6.54 9.74
C LEU A 42 -12.35 6.09 9.52
N SER A 43 -12.02 4.82 9.74
CA SER A 43 -10.68 4.25 9.55
C SER A 43 -9.55 5.17 10.07
N CYS A 44 -8.84 5.87 9.17
CA CYS A 44 -7.75 6.79 9.52
C CYS A 44 -8.23 8.06 10.25
N ALA A 45 -9.46 8.53 9.97
CA ALA A 45 -10.04 9.74 10.56
C ALA A 45 -10.40 9.59 12.05
N ILE A 46 -10.21 8.41 12.65
CA ILE A 46 -10.29 8.24 14.10
C ILE A 46 -9.17 9.04 14.80
N CYS A 47 -7.95 9.03 14.23
CA CYS A 47 -6.77 9.69 14.81
C CYS A 47 -6.22 10.84 13.96
N HIS A 48 -6.57 10.87 12.67
CA HIS A 48 -6.21 11.95 11.76
C HIS A 48 -7.37 12.91 11.56
N VAL A 49 -7.09 14.10 11.04
CA VAL A 49 -8.13 15.09 10.69
C VAL A 49 -9.05 14.52 9.62
N SER A 50 -8.49 13.80 8.63
CA SER A 50 -9.25 13.05 7.63
C SER A 50 -8.37 12.01 6.95
N GLU A 51 -8.92 11.22 6.03
CA GLU A 51 -8.15 10.30 5.17
C GLU A 51 -7.24 11.01 4.14
N GLU A 52 -7.38 12.34 4.02
CA GLU A 52 -6.64 13.19 3.08
C GLU A 52 -5.65 14.12 3.77
N ASP A 53 -5.91 14.41 5.05
CA ASP A 53 -5.04 15.17 5.94
C ASP A 53 -4.63 14.27 7.10
N TYR A 54 -3.45 13.67 6.94
CA TYR A 54 -2.79 12.81 7.92
C TYR A 54 -2.21 13.59 9.10
N SER A 55 -2.50 14.88 9.24
CA SER A 55 -2.27 15.59 10.50
C SER A 55 -3.07 14.93 11.62
N LEU A 56 -2.46 14.80 12.80
CA LEU A 56 -3.14 14.19 13.94
C LEU A 56 -4.24 15.13 14.44
N ASN A 57 -5.45 14.58 14.59
CA ASN A 57 -6.55 15.26 15.29
C ASN A 57 -6.24 15.32 16.81
N PRO A 58 -7.08 15.97 17.64
CA PRO A 58 -6.83 16.06 19.08
C PRO A 58 -6.61 14.70 19.76
N TYR A 59 -7.37 13.67 19.36
CA TYR A 59 -7.24 12.31 19.88
C TYR A 59 -5.93 11.64 19.43
N GLY A 60 -5.57 11.76 18.16
CA GLY A 60 -4.31 11.24 17.63
C GLY A 60 -3.08 11.87 18.29
N ARG A 61 -3.12 13.18 18.61
CA ARG A 61 -2.05 13.86 19.36
C ARG A 61 -1.93 13.33 20.79
N GLN A 62 -3.06 13.07 21.43
CA GLN A 62 -3.09 12.53 22.79
C GLN A 62 -2.51 11.10 22.83
N LEU A 63 -2.89 10.26 21.87
CA LEU A 63 -2.33 8.92 21.70
C LEU A 63 -0.82 8.97 21.46
N LYS A 64 -0.34 9.85 20.56
CA LYS A 64 1.09 10.05 20.32
C LYS A 64 1.84 10.48 21.60
N GLY A 65 1.24 11.36 22.40
CA GLY A 65 1.79 11.77 23.69
C GLY A 65 1.93 10.60 24.66
N LYS A 66 0.90 9.76 24.79
CA LYS A 66 0.93 8.58 25.67
C LYS A 66 1.87 7.49 25.19
N LEU A 67 2.00 7.31 23.88
CA LEU A 67 2.97 6.39 23.30
C LEU A 67 4.40 6.78 23.67
N ALA A 68 4.74 8.07 23.59
CA ALA A 68 6.03 8.61 24.00
C ALA A 68 6.26 8.54 25.52
N GLU A 69 5.25 8.84 26.34
CA GLU A 69 5.30 8.75 27.80
C GLU A 69 5.57 7.31 28.29
N LEU A 70 4.96 6.33 27.60
CA LEU A 70 5.11 4.91 27.91
C LEU A 70 6.36 4.27 27.27
N GLY A 71 7.12 5.02 26.48
CA GLY A 71 8.31 4.53 25.78
C GLY A 71 8.01 3.42 24.78
N LYS A 72 6.81 3.39 24.19
CA LYS A 72 6.40 2.38 23.20
C LYS A 72 6.59 2.92 21.80
N GLU A 73 6.99 2.04 20.88
CA GLU A 73 7.10 2.37 19.45
C GLU A 73 5.77 2.12 18.71
N ASN A 74 5.00 1.12 19.16
CA ASN A 74 3.76 0.68 18.51
C ASN A 74 2.54 0.88 19.41
N MET A 75 1.36 1.04 18.79
CA MET A 75 0.10 1.09 19.52
C MET A 75 -0.24 -0.30 20.06
N ASP A 76 -0.75 -0.35 21.30
CA ASP A 76 -1.43 -1.52 21.82
C ASP A 76 -2.66 -1.15 22.65
N GLU A 77 -3.37 -2.17 23.14
CA GLU A 77 -4.56 -1.99 23.96
C GLU A 77 -4.29 -1.20 25.26
N GLY A 78 -3.04 -1.21 25.75
CA GLY A 78 -2.61 -0.48 26.93
C GLY A 78 -2.49 1.03 26.68
N VAL A 79 -1.95 1.42 25.52
CA VAL A 79 -1.92 2.84 25.11
C VAL A 79 -3.35 3.36 24.93
N LEU A 80 -4.22 2.58 24.28
CA LEU A 80 -5.65 2.94 24.13
C LEU A 80 -6.33 3.10 25.50
N ALA A 81 -6.11 2.18 26.43
CA ALA A 81 -6.65 2.27 27.80
C ALA A 81 -6.18 3.53 28.52
N SER A 82 -4.92 3.94 28.33
CA SER A 82 -4.33 5.09 29.03
C SER A 82 -4.97 6.44 28.67
N VAL A 83 -5.73 6.50 27.58
CA VAL A 83 -6.44 7.71 27.13
C VAL A 83 -7.95 7.62 27.30
N GLU A 84 -8.51 6.48 27.72
CA GLU A 84 -9.97 6.27 27.77
C GLU A 84 -10.70 7.31 28.64
N THR A 85 -10.13 7.64 29.79
CA THR A 85 -10.70 8.59 30.77
C THR A 85 -10.36 10.04 30.47
N LEU A 86 -9.50 10.30 29.48
CA LEU A 86 -9.13 11.66 29.10
C LEU A 86 -10.15 12.22 28.10
N SER A 87 -10.23 13.55 28.02
CA SER A 87 -10.99 14.25 26.98
C SER A 87 -10.01 14.83 25.98
N ALA A 88 -10.05 14.37 24.73
CA ALA A 88 -9.18 14.92 23.68
C ALA A 88 -9.58 16.35 23.28
N THR A 89 -10.85 16.70 23.45
CA THR A 89 -11.46 17.97 23.04
C THR A 89 -11.72 18.93 24.19
N ASN A 90 -11.52 18.47 25.44
CA ASN A 90 -11.86 19.19 26.68
C ASN A 90 -13.33 19.65 26.72
N ASP A 91 -14.23 18.89 26.11
CA ASP A 91 -15.67 19.19 26.03
C ASP A 91 -16.50 18.60 27.18
N GLY A 92 -15.82 18.00 28.17
CA GLY A 92 -16.44 17.37 29.33
C GLY A 92 -16.84 15.90 29.12
N SER A 93 -16.68 15.34 27.92
CA SER A 93 -16.85 13.90 27.66
C SER A 93 -15.48 13.21 27.53
N SER A 94 -15.40 11.98 28.03
CA SER A 94 -14.20 11.16 27.85
C SER A 94 -14.14 10.55 26.45
N ASN A 95 -12.95 10.16 26.01
CA ASN A 95 -12.77 9.45 24.74
C ASN A 95 -13.61 8.17 24.70
N LEU A 96 -13.67 7.43 25.81
CA LEU A 96 -14.47 6.22 25.91
C LEU A 96 -15.97 6.50 25.74
N ASP A 97 -16.46 7.63 26.25
CA ASP A 97 -17.86 8.03 26.06
C ASP A 97 -18.19 8.30 24.59
N HIS A 98 -17.26 8.91 23.85
CA HIS A 98 -17.43 9.12 22.40
C HIS A 98 -17.45 7.78 21.67
N ILE A 99 -16.51 6.89 21.96
CA ILE A 99 -16.42 5.56 21.33
C ILE A 99 -17.69 4.74 21.59
N LYS A 100 -18.17 4.71 22.83
CA LYS A 100 -19.42 4.00 23.19
C LYS A 100 -20.66 4.57 22.51
N LYS A 101 -20.63 5.86 22.14
CA LYS A 101 -21.70 6.55 21.39
C LYS A 101 -21.54 6.44 19.87
N ASP A 102 -20.58 5.67 19.38
CA ASP A 102 -20.24 5.57 17.95
C ASP A 102 -19.85 6.95 17.36
N LEU A 103 -19.12 7.74 18.14
CA LEU A 103 -18.63 9.07 17.78
C LEU A 103 -17.09 9.11 17.83
N PRO A 104 -16.45 9.91 16.95
CA PRO A 104 -15.01 10.10 16.99
C PRO A 104 -14.56 10.85 18.26
N PRO A 105 -13.56 10.33 19.02
CA PRO A 105 -13.06 11.00 20.22
C PRO A 105 -12.43 12.37 19.97
N GLY A 106 -11.96 12.63 18.75
CA GLY A 106 -11.31 13.88 18.35
C GLY A 106 -12.26 15.02 17.98
N VAL A 107 -13.58 14.83 18.05
CA VAL A 107 -14.59 15.83 17.66
C VAL A 107 -15.41 16.26 18.87
N SER A 108 -15.50 17.57 19.09
CA SER A 108 -16.22 18.16 20.22
C SER A 108 -17.72 17.96 20.10
N THR A 109 -18.36 17.54 21.19
CA THR A 109 -19.83 17.42 21.30
C THR A 109 -20.49 18.66 21.90
N ALA A 110 -19.72 19.67 22.31
CA ALA A 110 -20.25 20.91 22.87
C ALA A 110 -21.01 21.73 21.80
N ALA A 111 -22.22 22.17 22.14
CA ALA A 111 -23.18 22.86 21.28
C ALA A 111 -22.70 24.22 20.69
N ASN A 112 -21.50 24.70 21.06
CA ASN A 112 -20.90 25.93 20.55
C ASN A 112 -19.64 25.72 19.70
N SER A 113 -19.35 24.46 19.33
CA SER A 113 -18.38 24.19 18.28
C SER A 113 -19.11 24.44 16.97
N ALA A 114 -18.69 25.44 16.18
CA ALA A 114 -19.20 25.62 14.83
C ALA A 114 -19.24 24.26 14.13
N PRO A 115 -20.28 23.92 13.37
CA PRO A 115 -20.31 22.65 12.66
C PRO A 115 -19.04 22.59 11.83
N GLU A 116 -18.11 21.70 12.20
CA GLU A 116 -17.13 21.22 11.25
C GLU A 116 -17.98 20.62 10.14
N THR A 117 -18.02 21.34 9.03
CA THR A 117 -18.81 20.96 7.87
C THR A 117 -18.55 19.48 7.62
N PRO A 118 -19.59 18.62 7.55
CA PRO A 118 -19.37 17.26 7.10
C PRO A 118 -18.57 17.34 5.80
N PRO A 119 -17.49 16.55 5.63
CA PRO A 119 -16.66 16.66 4.45
C PRO A 119 -17.60 16.60 3.24
N PRO A 120 -17.49 17.55 2.29
CA PRO A 120 -18.43 17.61 1.17
C PRO A 120 -18.48 16.23 0.54
N HIS A 121 -19.69 15.69 0.30
CA HIS A 121 -19.85 14.46 -0.47
C HIS A 121 -19.02 14.62 -1.74
N LYS A 122 -17.88 13.95 -1.75
CA LYS A 122 -16.88 14.17 -2.77
C LYS A 122 -17.43 13.55 -4.04
N SER A 123 -17.55 14.36 -5.09
CA SER A 123 -17.98 13.87 -6.39
C SER A 123 -17.11 12.68 -6.76
N TRP A 124 -17.68 11.68 -7.42
CA TRP A 124 -16.97 10.44 -7.78
C TRP A 124 -15.58 10.68 -8.40
N TRP A 125 -15.41 11.81 -9.09
CA TRP A 125 -14.13 12.30 -9.59
C TRP A 125 -13.08 12.44 -8.49
N SER A 126 -13.40 13.02 -7.34
CA SER A 126 -12.42 13.26 -6.26
C SER A 126 -12.04 12.02 -5.43
N GLN A 127 -12.84 10.95 -5.48
CA GLN A 127 -12.45 9.62 -4.96
C GLN A 127 -11.48 8.92 -5.91
N VAL A 128 -11.69 9.09 -7.22
CA VAL A 128 -10.76 8.58 -8.24
C VAL A 128 -9.47 9.41 -8.25
N PHE A 129 -9.56 10.73 -8.08
CA PHE A 129 -8.45 11.69 -8.21
C PHE A 129 -7.86 12.24 -6.89
N GLY A 130 -7.90 11.47 -5.80
CA GLY A 130 -7.28 11.85 -4.52
C GLY A 130 -5.76 12.11 -4.64
N LYS A 131 -5.25 13.11 -3.91
CA LYS A 131 -3.89 13.67 -4.06
C LYS A 131 -2.74 12.64 -3.94
N ASN A 132 -2.98 11.48 -3.32
CA ASN A 132 -1.98 10.42 -3.09
C ASN A 132 -2.42 9.02 -3.57
N ALA A 133 -3.68 8.85 -3.98
CA ALA A 133 -4.28 7.53 -4.22
C ALA A 133 -3.76 6.84 -5.50
N PHE A 134 -3.29 7.63 -6.47
CA PHE A 134 -2.85 7.05 -7.73
C PHE A 134 -1.47 6.43 -7.71
N HIS A 135 -0.53 6.91 -6.87
CA HIS A 135 0.82 6.34 -6.90
C HIS A 135 0.79 4.83 -6.61
N PRO A 136 0.11 4.35 -5.54
CA PRO A 136 -0.14 2.93 -5.35
C PRO A 136 -0.79 2.27 -6.58
N ALA A 137 -1.88 2.83 -7.12
CA ALA A 137 -2.56 2.23 -8.28
C ALA A 137 -1.66 2.09 -9.52
N ILE A 138 -0.80 3.09 -9.79
CA ILE A 138 0.13 3.10 -10.93
C ILE A 138 1.24 2.07 -10.73
N VAL A 139 1.75 1.86 -9.51
CA VAL A 139 2.83 0.90 -9.26
C VAL A 139 2.36 -0.56 -9.25
N HIS A 140 1.09 -0.85 -8.93
CA HIS A 140 0.59 -2.22 -8.94
C HIS A 140 0.58 -2.84 -10.34
N PHE A 141 0.39 -2.03 -11.38
CA PHE A 141 0.34 -2.51 -12.76
C PHE A 141 1.67 -3.15 -13.23
N PRO A 142 2.83 -2.47 -13.19
CA PRO A 142 4.11 -3.09 -13.55
C PRO A 142 4.48 -4.26 -12.63
N ILE A 143 4.11 -4.22 -11.34
CA ILE A 143 4.31 -5.36 -10.42
C ILE A 143 3.55 -6.59 -10.90
N ALA A 144 2.27 -6.44 -11.22
CA ALA A 144 1.43 -7.53 -11.71
C ALA A 144 1.95 -8.10 -13.03
N LEU A 145 2.36 -7.22 -13.96
CA LEU A 145 2.96 -7.64 -15.24
C LEU A 145 4.27 -8.40 -15.03
N LEU A 146 5.15 -7.93 -14.14
CA LEU A 146 6.40 -8.64 -13.83
C LEU A 146 6.12 -10.05 -13.29
N ILE A 147 5.29 -10.16 -12.24
CA ILE A 147 4.98 -11.44 -11.59
C ILE A 147 4.30 -12.40 -12.58
N THR A 148 3.32 -11.89 -13.34
CA THR A 148 2.63 -12.69 -14.37
C THR A 148 3.59 -13.13 -15.46
N GLY A 149 4.49 -12.26 -15.91
CA GLY A 149 5.51 -12.57 -16.90
C GLY A 149 6.44 -13.70 -16.43
N LEU A 150 6.91 -13.62 -15.18
CA LEU A 150 7.75 -14.66 -14.57
C LEU A 150 7.01 -15.99 -14.41
N ALA A 151 5.73 -15.96 -14.02
CA ALA A 151 4.90 -17.15 -13.93
C ALA A 151 4.69 -17.81 -15.30
N LEU A 152 4.39 -17.02 -16.33
CA LEU A 152 4.27 -17.49 -17.72
C LEU A 152 5.57 -18.10 -18.23
N ASP A 153 6.72 -17.51 -17.87
CA ASP A 153 8.02 -18.05 -18.23
C ASP A 153 8.29 -19.39 -17.55
N PHE A 154 7.99 -19.51 -16.26
CA PHE A 154 8.12 -20.74 -15.52
C PHE A 154 7.26 -21.85 -16.14
N VAL A 155 5.96 -21.58 -16.35
CA VAL A 155 5.03 -22.56 -16.96
C VAL A 155 5.44 -22.89 -18.40
N GLY A 156 5.86 -21.90 -19.17
CA GLY A 156 6.33 -22.06 -20.54
C GLY A 156 7.56 -22.97 -20.63
N MET A 157 8.47 -22.89 -19.66
CA MET A 157 9.61 -23.80 -19.57
C MET A 157 9.19 -25.22 -19.21
N VAL A 158 8.43 -25.39 -18.12
CA VAL A 158 8.02 -26.72 -17.63
C VAL A 158 7.22 -27.46 -18.69
N ARG A 159 6.32 -26.74 -19.40
CA ARG A 159 5.48 -27.31 -20.45
C ARG A 159 6.11 -27.28 -21.84
N LYS A 160 7.33 -26.73 -21.98
CA LYS A 160 8.03 -26.53 -23.26
C LYS A 160 7.16 -25.79 -24.30
N GLN A 161 6.38 -24.80 -23.88
CA GLN A 161 5.47 -24.04 -24.72
C GLN A 161 6.06 -22.66 -25.06
N LYS A 162 6.50 -22.48 -26.31
CA LYS A 162 7.08 -21.22 -26.80
C LYS A 162 6.11 -20.04 -26.66
N THR A 163 4.82 -20.24 -26.90
CA THR A 163 3.80 -19.18 -26.79
C THR A 163 3.74 -18.56 -25.39
N LEU A 164 3.85 -19.37 -24.33
CA LEU A 164 3.87 -18.87 -22.96
C LEU A 164 5.13 -18.08 -22.65
N LEU A 165 6.28 -18.55 -23.16
CA LEU A 165 7.54 -17.85 -23.01
C LEU A 165 7.52 -16.49 -23.75
N TYR A 166 6.88 -16.39 -24.93
CA TYR A 166 6.68 -15.11 -25.61
C TYR A 166 5.75 -14.19 -24.81
N ALA A 167 4.65 -14.73 -24.28
CA ALA A 167 3.74 -13.97 -23.43
C ALA A 167 4.45 -13.44 -22.17
N GLY A 168 5.35 -14.23 -21.58
CA GLY A 168 6.22 -13.79 -20.47
C GLY A 168 7.14 -12.64 -20.85
N TRP A 169 7.72 -12.67 -22.06
CA TRP A 169 8.55 -11.59 -22.57
C TRP A 169 7.78 -10.28 -22.79
N TYR A 170 6.60 -10.34 -23.42
CA TYR A 170 5.77 -9.15 -23.62
C TYR A 170 5.30 -8.55 -22.29
N ASN A 171 4.97 -9.40 -21.30
CA ASN A 171 4.65 -8.95 -19.95
C ASN A 171 5.83 -8.24 -19.29
N LEU A 172 7.03 -8.82 -19.36
CA LEU A 172 8.25 -8.19 -18.82
C LEU A 172 8.56 -6.84 -19.51
N ALA A 173 8.42 -6.76 -20.83
CA ALA A 173 8.64 -5.52 -21.56
C ALA A 173 7.61 -4.44 -21.18
N ALA A 174 6.33 -4.81 -21.09
CA ALA A 174 5.27 -3.91 -20.63
C ALA A 174 5.48 -3.48 -19.17
N ALA A 175 5.94 -4.38 -18.29
CA ALA A 175 6.31 -4.06 -16.92
C ALA A 175 7.43 -3.03 -16.86
N ALA A 176 8.52 -3.24 -17.62
CA ALA A 176 9.66 -2.32 -17.67
C ALA A 176 9.26 -0.92 -18.18
N LEU A 177 8.41 -0.86 -19.21
CA LEU A 177 7.90 0.39 -19.76
C LEU A 177 6.99 1.13 -18.76
N THR A 178 6.02 0.43 -18.18
CA THR A 178 5.05 1.05 -17.25
C THR A 178 5.65 1.40 -15.89
N ALA A 179 6.72 0.71 -15.47
CA ALA A 179 7.49 1.06 -14.28
C ALA A 179 8.09 2.48 -14.33
N LEU A 180 8.39 3.00 -15.53
CA LEU A 180 8.82 4.40 -15.69
C LEU A 180 7.73 5.38 -15.24
N GLY A 181 6.45 5.08 -15.50
CA GLY A 181 5.31 5.84 -14.98
C GLY A 181 5.17 5.73 -13.46
N GLY A 182 5.44 4.55 -12.90
CA GLY A 182 5.55 4.34 -11.46
C GLY A 182 6.61 5.23 -10.82
N LEU A 183 7.82 5.25 -11.37
CA LEU A 183 8.90 6.13 -10.90
C LEU A 183 8.52 7.61 -11.02
N ALA A 184 8.01 8.04 -12.19
CA ALA A 184 7.62 9.43 -12.42
C ALA A 184 6.54 9.89 -11.43
N SER A 185 5.52 9.06 -11.18
CA SER A 185 4.47 9.38 -10.22
C SER A 185 5.00 9.44 -8.77
N GLY A 186 5.95 8.57 -8.40
CA GLY A 186 6.59 8.59 -7.08
C GLY A 186 7.43 9.85 -6.85
N PHE A 187 8.23 10.25 -7.84
CA PHE A 187 8.99 11.50 -7.77
C PHE A 187 8.06 12.73 -7.74
N ALA A 188 6.99 12.73 -8.53
CA ALA A 188 6.00 13.80 -8.47
C ALA A 188 5.36 13.90 -7.08
N ALA A 189 5.03 12.77 -6.46
CA ALA A 189 4.49 12.73 -5.09
C ALA A 189 5.49 13.33 -4.07
N LEU A 190 6.78 13.00 -4.16
CA LEU A 190 7.81 13.58 -3.29
C LEU A 190 7.86 15.11 -3.38
N VAL A 191 7.81 15.66 -4.60
CA VAL A 191 7.87 17.10 -4.83
C VAL A 191 6.58 17.78 -4.36
N LEU A 192 5.42 17.24 -4.75
CA LEU A 192 4.12 17.84 -4.44
C LEU A 192 3.82 17.83 -2.94
N LEU A 193 4.20 16.77 -2.24
CA LEU A 193 4.00 16.60 -0.81
C LEU A 193 5.17 17.15 0.04
N LYS A 194 6.24 17.65 -0.60
CA LYS A 194 7.44 18.18 0.06
C LYS A 194 8.05 17.22 1.07
N VAL A 195 8.00 15.92 0.78
CA VAL A 195 8.48 14.89 1.70
C VAL A 195 9.99 14.73 1.52
N PRO A 196 10.79 14.77 2.59
CA PRO A 196 12.24 14.66 2.48
C PRO A 196 12.65 13.28 1.96
N TRP A 197 13.60 13.25 1.01
CA TRP A 197 14.14 12.00 0.49
C TRP A 197 15.16 11.37 1.45
N LYS A 198 14.68 10.89 2.59
CA LYS A 198 15.48 10.30 3.67
C LYS A 198 14.76 9.07 4.25
N GLY A 199 15.48 8.29 5.07
CA GLY A 199 14.90 7.19 5.85
C GLY A 199 14.21 6.14 4.98
N ILE A 200 12.96 5.81 5.33
CA ILE A 200 12.16 4.77 4.67
C ILE A 200 11.90 5.07 3.19
N ILE A 201 11.65 6.34 2.86
CA ILE A 201 11.39 6.80 1.50
C ILE A 201 12.62 6.61 0.62
N TYR A 202 13.80 6.93 1.15
CA TYR A 202 15.05 6.72 0.43
C TYR A 202 15.26 5.25 0.07
N LYS A 203 15.02 4.34 1.03
CA LYS A 203 15.11 2.88 0.81
C LYS A 203 14.10 2.41 -0.24
N HIS A 204 12.84 2.86 -0.13
CA HIS A 204 11.78 2.52 -1.09
C HIS A 204 12.11 3.01 -2.50
N SER A 205 12.52 4.27 -2.66
CA SER A 205 12.89 4.84 -3.97
C SER A 205 14.07 4.11 -4.60
N LEU A 206 15.11 3.80 -3.82
CA LEU A 206 16.26 3.04 -4.34
C LEU A 206 15.86 1.64 -4.80
N ALA A 207 15.03 0.94 -4.02
CA ALA A 207 14.54 -0.39 -4.39
C ALA A 207 13.72 -0.34 -5.69
N ALA A 208 12.84 0.66 -5.83
CA ALA A 208 12.03 0.85 -7.03
C ALA A 208 12.89 1.17 -8.28
N ILE A 209 13.91 2.04 -8.14
CA ILE A 209 14.85 2.35 -9.22
C ILE A 209 15.65 1.11 -9.60
N PHE A 210 16.18 0.39 -8.61
CA PHE A 210 16.95 -0.83 -8.82
C PHE A 210 16.14 -1.89 -9.57
N VAL A 211 14.91 -2.18 -9.13
CA VAL A 211 14.02 -3.13 -9.80
C VAL A 211 13.67 -2.67 -11.22
N THR A 212 13.47 -1.37 -11.44
CA THR A 212 13.21 -0.84 -12.78
C THR A 212 14.41 -1.06 -13.72
N VAL A 213 15.63 -0.75 -13.27
CA VAL A 213 16.85 -1.02 -14.03
C VAL A 213 17.00 -2.52 -14.30
N LEU A 214 16.75 -3.36 -13.28
CA LEU A 214 16.82 -4.81 -13.40
C LEU A 214 15.83 -5.36 -14.42
N MET A 215 14.60 -4.83 -14.47
CA MET A 215 13.63 -5.18 -15.51
C MET A 215 14.15 -4.85 -16.91
N TRP A 216 14.75 -3.68 -17.11
CA TRP A 216 15.35 -3.31 -18.40
C TRP A 216 16.54 -4.19 -18.79
N VAL A 217 17.39 -4.57 -17.82
CA VAL A 217 18.47 -5.54 -18.05
C VAL A 217 17.89 -6.90 -18.48
N MET A 218 16.85 -7.37 -17.78
CA MET A 218 16.18 -8.63 -18.13
C MET A 218 15.52 -8.58 -19.52
N VAL A 219 14.92 -7.45 -19.91
CA VAL A 219 14.43 -7.22 -21.27
C VAL A 219 15.59 -7.32 -22.26
N ALA A 220 16.68 -6.59 -22.04
CA ALA A 220 17.85 -6.58 -22.92
C ALA A 220 18.47 -7.98 -23.12
N VAL A 221 18.55 -8.77 -22.04
CA VAL A 221 19.02 -10.16 -22.09
C VAL A 221 18.14 -11.02 -23.01
N ARG A 222 16.83 -10.74 -23.10
CA ARG A 222 15.87 -11.54 -23.89
C ARG A 222 15.61 -11.01 -25.30
N VAL A 223 15.76 -9.71 -25.58
CA VAL A 223 15.35 -9.05 -26.86
C VAL A 223 15.86 -9.80 -28.10
N HIS A 224 17.04 -10.45 -28.05
CA HIS A 224 17.65 -11.10 -29.22
C HIS A 224 17.80 -12.63 -29.10
N LYS A 225 17.35 -13.28 -28.03
CA LYS A 225 17.86 -14.64 -27.69
C LYS A 225 16.83 -15.65 -27.22
N HIS A 226 15.55 -15.35 -27.21
CA HIS A 226 14.57 -16.14 -26.46
C HIS A 226 14.60 -17.67 -26.75
N ASP A 227 14.70 -18.07 -28.01
CA ASP A 227 14.83 -19.49 -28.40
C ASP A 227 16.29 -20.00 -28.37
N GLU A 228 17.28 -19.11 -28.43
CA GLU A 228 18.70 -19.42 -28.59
C GLU A 228 19.54 -19.20 -27.33
N MET A 229 18.91 -18.83 -26.20
CA MET A 229 19.63 -18.57 -24.95
C MET A 229 20.39 -19.82 -24.53
N LYS A 230 21.72 -19.67 -24.43
CA LYS A 230 22.60 -20.71 -23.90
C LYS A 230 22.17 -21.07 -22.47
N PRO A 231 22.39 -22.31 -22.00
CA PRO A 231 21.99 -22.73 -20.65
C PRO A 231 22.46 -21.78 -19.55
N ALA A 232 23.71 -21.30 -19.62
CA ALA A 232 24.25 -20.32 -18.67
C ALA A 232 23.48 -18.98 -18.67
N GLN A 233 23.08 -18.46 -19.84
CA GLN A 233 22.29 -17.22 -19.93
C GLN A 233 20.90 -17.39 -19.33
N ARG A 234 20.29 -18.59 -19.47
CA ARG A 234 18.99 -18.89 -18.85
C ARG A 234 19.11 -18.89 -17.33
N VAL A 235 20.15 -19.51 -16.78
CA VAL A 235 20.41 -19.48 -15.34
C VAL A 235 20.57 -18.05 -14.84
N ILE A 236 21.39 -17.24 -15.50
CA ILE A 236 21.56 -15.81 -15.15
C ILE A 236 20.21 -15.09 -15.17
N TYR A 237 19.40 -15.29 -16.21
CA TYR A 237 18.08 -14.67 -16.31
C TYR A 237 17.16 -15.04 -15.14
N TYR A 238 17.10 -16.32 -14.73
CA TYR A 238 16.27 -16.73 -13.60
C TYR A 238 16.79 -16.25 -12.25
N VAL A 239 18.11 -16.13 -12.10
CA VAL A 239 18.71 -15.48 -10.92
C VAL A 239 18.29 -14.01 -10.87
N LEU A 240 18.38 -13.28 -11.98
CA LEU A 240 17.91 -11.89 -12.06
C LEU A 240 16.41 -11.78 -11.77
N ALA A 241 15.60 -12.70 -12.28
CA ALA A 241 14.16 -12.76 -12.01
C ALA A 241 13.85 -12.99 -10.53
N ALA A 242 14.56 -13.91 -9.88
CA ALA A 242 14.39 -14.17 -8.44
C ALA A 242 14.78 -12.95 -7.61
N VAL A 243 15.90 -12.29 -7.96
CA VAL A 243 16.32 -11.03 -7.33
C VAL A 243 15.26 -9.95 -7.53
N ALA A 244 14.74 -9.77 -8.75
CA ALA A 244 13.70 -8.79 -9.04
C ALA A 244 12.44 -9.04 -8.19
N PHE A 245 12.01 -10.31 -8.08
CA PHE A 245 10.86 -10.70 -7.27
C PHE A 245 11.06 -10.41 -5.78
N VAL A 246 12.23 -10.73 -5.22
CA VAL A 246 12.53 -10.46 -3.81
C VAL A 246 12.58 -8.96 -3.53
N VAL A 247 13.27 -8.20 -4.39
CA VAL A 247 13.42 -6.75 -4.17
C VAL A 247 12.09 -6.04 -4.38
N ILE A 248 11.24 -6.45 -5.33
CA ILE A 248 9.93 -5.81 -5.53
C ILE A 248 8.96 -6.12 -4.38
N ALA A 249 9.01 -7.32 -3.82
CA ALA A 249 8.24 -7.67 -2.62
C ALA A 249 8.70 -6.82 -1.42
N TRP A 250 10.00 -6.68 -1.23
CA TRP A 250 10.56 -5.81 -0.19
C TRP A 250 10.21 -4.33 -0.41
N ALA A 251 10.30 -3.83 -1.65
CA ALA A 251 9.92 -2.46 -2.00
C ALA A 251 8.44 -2.21 -1.68
N GLY A 252 7.56 -3.17 -1.99
CA GLY A 252 6.14 -3.15 -1.64
C GLY A 252 5.91 -3.11 -0.13
N HIS A 253 6.62 -3.94 0.64
CA HIS A 253 6.54 -3.93 2.10
C HIS A 253 6.97 -2.58 2.69
N VAL A 254 8.15 -2.06 2.30
CA VAL A 254 8.65 -0.75 2.75
C VAL A 254 7.71 0.39 2.33
N GLY A 255 7.13 0.31 1.13
CA GLY A 255 6.12 1.26 0.66
C GLY A 255 4.83 1.21 1.47
N GLY A 256 4.39 0.00 1.85
CA GLY A 256 3.27 -0.21 2.76
C GLY A 256 3.51 0.40 4.12
N SER A 257 4.66 0.10 4.76
CA SER A 257 5.00 0.66 6.08
C SER A 257 5.12 2.19 6.05
N PHE A 258 5.53 2.79 4.93
CA PHE A 258 5.48 4.24 4.77
C PHE A 258 4.04 4.81 4.76
N VAL A 259 3.08 4.10 4.15
CA VAL A 259 1.68 4.52 4.06
C VAL A 259 0.91 4.21 5.34
N TYR A 260 1.17 3.08 5.99
CA TYR A 260 0.40 2.56 7.11
C TYR A 260 1.08 2.74 8.49
N GLY A 261 2.37 3.08 8.52
CA GLY A 261 3.09 3.50 9.72
C GLY A 261 3.67 2.38 10.59
N ASP A 262 4.12 1.27 10.00
CA ASP A 262 4.87 0.21 10.71
C ASP A 262 6.33 0.62 11.02
#